data_AF-A0A0M3RDE8-F1
#
_entry.id   AF-A0A0M3RDE8-F1
#
_cell.length_a   1.000
_cell.length_b   1.000
_cell.length_c   1.000
_cell.angle_alpha   90.00
_cell.angle_beta   90.00
_cell.angle_gamma   90.00
#
_symmetry.space_group_name_H-M   'P 1'
#
loop_
_entity.id
_entity.type
_entity.pdbx_description
1 polymer ?
#
loop_
_entity_poly.entity_id
_entity_poly.type
_entity_poly.pdbx_seq_one_letter_code
_entity_poly.pdbx_strand_id
1 'polypeptide(L)'
;MKKRLVLLVSGAILILSACTGGGNQAQSKLDYEETKKMLVDILHTEEGKKAIQEIVTDEKIKQEMIMDQAVVSETIQKTLTSKEGTDFYKKSLENPKIAASMAKGMKTENEKLLKDLMKDPEYRAMMIEILKEPEMQKEMADALKSKDFRLHLQSVIAESMQSPLFKAEMQKLLLQAAEEATKSEKNAKSGEGS
;
A
#
# COMPACT_ATOMS: atom_id res chain seq x y z
N MET A 1 -47.96 -81.65 -56.66
CA MET A 1 -48.29 -80.21 -56.83
C MET A 1 -47.86 -79.34 -55.64
N LYS A 2 -46.63 -79.48 -55.13
CA LYS A 2 -46.09 -78.65 -54.02
C LYS A 2 -44.88 -77.81 -54.41
N LYS A 3 -44.18 -78.15 -55.50
CA LYS A 3 -43.03 -77.37 -56.03
C LYS A 3 -43.39 -76.19 -56.94
N ARG A 4 -44.63 -76.13 -57.46
CA ARG A 4 -45.11 -74.97 -58.26
C ARG A 4 -45.72 -73.84 -57.42
N LEU A 5 -46.12 -74.12 -56.18
CA LEU A 5 -46.64 -73.11 -55.25
C LEU A 5 -45.50 -72.28 -54.61
N VAL A 6 -44.36 -72.93 -54.32
CA VAL A 6 -43.17 -72.28 -53.72
C VAL A 6 -42.50 -71.30 -54.69
N LEU A 7 -42.55 -71.58 -56.00
CA LEU A 7 -41.96 -70.71 -57.03
C LEU A 7 -42.81 -69.46 -57.32
N LEU A 8 -44.12 -69.50 -57.03
CA LEU A 8 -45.05 -68.38 -57.24
C LEU A 8 -45.03 -67.40 -56.05
N VAL A 9 -44.74 -67.87 -54.84
CA VAL A 9 -44.63 -67.02 -53.63
C VAL A 9 -43.30 -66.26 -53.56
N SER A 10 -42.21 -66.81 -54.11
CA SER A 10 -40.90 -66.13 -54.13
C SER A 10 -40.79 -64.97 -55.14
N GLY A 11 -41.70 -64.90 -56.12
CA GLY A 11 -41.74 -63.82 -57.11
C GLY A 11 -42.48 -62.56 -56.64
N ALA A 12 -43.35 -62.68 -55.63
CA ALA A 12 -44.21 -61.58 -55.17
C ALA A 12 -43.51 -60.59 -54.21
N ILE A 13 -42.35 -60.95 -53.65
CA ILE A 13 -41.61 -60.13 -52.66
C ILE A 13 -40.68 -59.09 -53.33
N LEU A 14 -40.33 -59.26 -54.60
CA LEU A 14 -39.41 -58.35 -55.30
C LEU A 14 -40.06 -57.09 -55.90
N ILE A 15 -41.40 -56.98 -55.86
CA ILE A 15 -42.15 -55.88 -56.49
C ILE A 15 -42.46 -54.74 -55.50
N LEU A 16 -42.23 -54.93 -54.19
CA LEU A 16 -42.49 -53.90 -53.17
C LEU A 16 -41.30 -52.97 -52.88
N SER A 17 -40.14 -53.16 -53.51
CA SER A 17 -38.96 -52.28 -53.32
C SER A 17 -38.76 -51.23 -54.43
N ALA A 18 -39.73 -51.09 -55.34
CA ALA A 18 -39.70 -50.12 -56.42
C ALA A 18 -40.77 -49.04 -56.22
N CYS A 19 -40.64 -48.26 -55.15
CA CYS A 19 -41.35 -46.99 -55.00
C CYS A 19 -40.38 -45.90 -54.52
N THR A 20 -39.84 -45.18 -55.52
CA THR A 20 -39.62 -43.73 -55.56
C THR A 20 -38.78 -43.01 -54.48
N GLY A 21 -37.68 -42.38 -54.95
CA GLY A 21 -37.04 -41.19 -54.37
C GLY A 21 -35.91 -41.51 -53.40
N GLY A 22 -34.62 -41.37 -53.73
CA GLY A 22 -34.02 -40.23 -54.39
C GLY A 22 -33.81 -39.06 -53.42
N GLY A 23 -32.87 -39.20 -52.47
CA GLY A 23 -32.28 -38.07 -51.72
C GLY A 23 -32.53 -38.07 -50.22
N ASN A 24 -31.65 -38.70 -49.42
CA ASN A 24 -31.70 -38.61 -47.96
C ASN A 24 -30.38 -38.18 -47.30
N GLN A 25 -29.55 -37.39 -48.00
CA GLN A 25 -28.36 -36.74 -47.42
C GLN A 25 -28.33 -35.21 -47.58
N ALA A 26 -29.24 -34.62 -48.36
CA ALA A 26 -29.33 -33.16 -48.53
C ALA A 26 -30.38 -32.51 -47.59
N GLN A 27 -31.40 -33.27 -47.15
CA GLN A 27 -32.48 -32.74 -46.32
C GLN A 27 -32.06 -32.51 -44.86
N SER A 28 -31.17 -33.34 -44.30
CA SER A 28 -30.67 -33.20 -42.93
C SER A 28 -29.71 -32.02 -42.71
N LYS A 29 -29.01 -31.56 -43.75
CA LYS A 29 -28.17 -30.34 -43.69
C LYS A 29 -28.98 -29.06 -43.83
N LEU A 30 -30.03 -29.08 -44.65
CA LEU A 30 -30.96 -27.95 -44.79
C LEU A 30 -31.77 -27.74 -43.51
N ASP A 31 -32.24 -28.82 -42.88
CA ASP A 31 -32.92 -28.77 -41.58
C ASP A 31 -32.02 -28.24 -40.45
N TYR A 32 -30.72 -28.53 -40.49
CA TYR A 32 -29.77 -28.08 -39.46
C TYR A 32 -29.52 -26.57 -39.51
N GLU A 33 -29.33 -26.00 -40.71
CA GLU A 33 -29.15 -24.55 -40.85
C GLU A 33 -30.44 -23.78 -40.57
N GLU A 34 -31.60 -24.33 -40.94
CA GLU A 34 -32.90 -23.74 -40.63
C GLU A 34 -33.22 -23.82 -39.13
N THR A 35 -32.94 -24.96 -38.47
CA THR A 35 -33.07 -25.11 -37.01
C THR A 35 -32.09 -24.21 -36.26
N LYS A 36 -30.86 -24.06 -36.74
CA LYS A 36 -29.86 -23.13 -36.16
C LYS A 36 -30.34 -21.69 -36.28
N LYS A 37 -30.85 -21.28 -37.44
CA LYS A 37 -31.40 -19.94 -37.64
C LYS A 37 -32.61 -19.69 -36.74
N MET A 38 -33.52 -20.65 -36.65
CA MET A 38 -34.66 -20.60 -35.74
C MET A 38 -34.22 -20.47 -34.26
N LEU A 39 -33.22 -21.24 -33.83
CA LEU A 39 -32.69 -21.16 -32.46
C LEU A 39 -32.03 -19.81 -32.18
N VAL A 40 -31.26 -19.29 -33.14
CA VAL A 40 -30.64 -17.96 -33.04
C VAL A 40 -31.71 -16.86 -32.99
N ASP A 41 -32.78 -16.99 -33.78
CA ASP A 41 -33.88 -16.04 -33.78
C ASP A 41 -34.64 -16.09 -32.44
N ILE A 42 -34.90 -17.29 -31.87
CA ILE A 42 -35.49 -17.48 -30.53
C ILE A 42 -34.64 -16.84 -29.43
N LEU A 43 -33.31 -16.99 -29.49
CA LEU A 43 -32.40 -16.36 -28.51
C LEU A 43 -32.41 -14.83 -28.62
N HIS A 44 -32.64 -14.29 -29.82
CA HIS A 44 -32.73 -12.85 -30.05
C HIS A 44 -34.13 -12.26 -29.81
N THR A 45 -35.18 -13.08 -29.65
CA THR A 45 -36.49 -12.55 -29.31
C THR A 45 -36.51 -12.00 -27.88
N GLU A 46 -37.52 -11.18 -27.59
CA GLU A 46 -37.70 -10.58 -26.27
C GLU A 46 -37.96 -11.65 -25.20
N GLU A 47 -38.57 -12.77 -25.56
CA GLU A 47 -38.74 -13.93 -24.68
C GLU A 47 -37.41 -14.63 -24.39
N GLY A 48 -36.56 -14.83 -25.40
CA GLY A 48 -35.22 -15.41 -25.23
C GLY A 48 -34.33 -14.55 -24.33
N LYS A 49 -34.32 -13.23 -24.55
CA LYS A 49 -33.60 -12.28 -23.69
C LYS A 49 -34.12 -12.27 -22.26
N LYS A 50 -35.45 -12.29 -22.06
CA LYS A 50 -36.07 -12.35 -20.73
C LYS A 50 -35.72 -13.65 -20.00
N ALA A 51 -35.78 -14.79 -20.69
CA ALA A 51 -35.42 -16.07 -20.11
C ALA A 51 -33.94 -16.10 -19.67
N ILE A 52 -33.02 -15.57 -20.49
CA ILE A 52 -31.61 -15.44 -20.13
C ILE A 52 -31.44 -14.47 -18.95
N GLN A 53 -32.17 -13.35 -18.93
CA GLN A 53 -32.11 -12.38 -17.85
C GLN A 53 -32.60 -12.98 -16.52
N GLU A 54 -33.68 -13.77 -16.53
CA GLU A 54 -34.18 -14.49 -15.35
C GLU A 54 -33.14 -15.50 -14.83
N ILE A 55 -32.50 -16.23 -15.74
CA ILE A 55 -31.45 -17.21 -15.43
C ILE A 55 -30.19 -16.54 -14.86
N VAL A 56 -29.72 -15.42 -15.44
CA VAL A 56 -28.54 -14.67 -14.96
C VAL A 56 -28.81 -13.94 -13.64
N THR A 57 -30.07 -13.63 -13.35
CA THR A 57 -30.49 -13.02 -12.08
C THR A 57 -30.60 -14.03 -10.95
N ASP A 58 -30.62 -15.34 -11.25
CA ASP A 58 -30.53 -16.39 -10.24
C ASP A 58 -29.15 -16.33 -9.55
N GLU A 59 -29.16 -16.18 -8.23
CA GLU A 59 -27.94 -16.07 -7.40
C GLU A 59 -27.00 -17.28 -7.56
N LYS A 60 -27.53 -18.49 -7.81
CA LYS A 60 -26.69 -19.67 -8.02
C LYS A 60 -25.93 -19.59 -9.35
N ILE A 61 -26.60 -19.14 -10.40
CA ILE A 61 -26.01 -19.03 -11.73
C ILE A 61 -25.06 -17.83 -11.79
N LYS A 62 -25.39 -16.73 -11.11
CA LYS A 62 -24.50 -15.58 -10.95
C LYS A 62 -23.20 -15.94 -10.24
N GLN A 63 -23.26 -16.77 -9.20
CA GLN A 63 -22.07 -17.29 -8.52
C GLN A 63 -21.24 -18.21 -9.45
N GLU A 64 -21.88 -19.04 -10.26
CA GLU A 64 -21.22 -19.95 -11.21
C GLU A 64 -20.64 -19.22 -12.44
N MET A 65 -21.25 -18.09 -12.85
CA MET A 65 -20.80 -17.26 -13.97
C MET A 65 -19.60 -16.36 -13.61
N ILE A 66 -19.44 -16.00 -12.33
CA ILE A 66 -18.26 -15.27 -11.81
C ILE A 66 -17.16 -16.28 -11.47
N MET A 67 -16.63 -17.02 -12.46
CA MET A 67 -15.62 -18.06 -12.20
C MET A 67 -14.49 -18.11 -13.22
N ASP A 68 -14.26 -17.05 -14.01
CA ASP A 68 -12.91 -16.87 -14.58
C ASP A 68 -12.05 -16.07 -13.59
N GLN A 69 -11.43 -16.81 -12.67
CA GLN A 69 -10.53 -16.25 -11.65
C GLN A 69 -9.39 -15.44 -12.29
N ALA A 70 -8.94 -15.80 -13.51
CA ALA A 70 -7.89 -15.09 -14.20
C ALA A 70 -8.40 -13.73 -14.69
N VAL A 71 -9.57 -13.69 -15.33
CA VAL A 71 -10.19 -12.42 -15.78
C VAL A 71 -10.55 -11.52 -14.60
N VAL A 72 -11.05 -12.07 -13.50
CA VAL A 72 -11.34 -11.30 -12.27
C VAL A 72 -10.06 -10.72 -11.67
N SER A 73 -9.01 -11.53 -11.54
CA SER A 73 -7.72 -11.08 -10.98
C SER A 73 -7.07 -10.03 -11.87
N GLU A 74 -7.06 -10.24 -13.19
CA GLU A 74 -6.52 -9.27 -14.15
C GLU A 74 -7.31 -7.96 -14.13
N THR A 75 -8.64 -8.04 -14.08
CA THR A 75 -9.50 -6.85 -14.01
C THR A 75 -9.26 -6.09 -12.70
N ILE A 76 -9.20 -6.77 -11.56
CA ILE A 76 -8.89 -6.14 -10.27
C ILE A 76 -7.50 -5.49 -10.32
N GLN A 77 -6.48 -6.22 -10.78
CA GLN A 77 -5.12 -5.69 -10.88
C GLN A 77 -5.09 -4.45 -11.79
N LYS A 78 -5.72 -4.52 -12.96
CA LYS A 78 -5.77 -3.42 -13.93
C LYS A 78 -6.52 -2.22 -13.37
N THR A 79 -7.65 -2.42 -12.70
CA THR A 79 -8.45 -1.33 -12.12
C THR A 79 -7.75 -0.70 -10.93
N LEU A 80 -7.10 -1.49 -10.07
CA LEU A 80 -6.39 -0.96 -8.89
C LEU A 80 -5.08 -0.25 -9.28
N THR A 81 -4.41 -0.69 -10.35
CA THR A 81 -3.18 -0.06 -10.85
C THR A 81 -3.43 1.04 -11.88
N SER A 82 -4.68 1.23 -12.32
CA SER A 82 -5.02 2.31 -13.24
C SER A 82 -4.99 3.68 -12.56
N LYS A 83 -5.04 4.72 -13.39
CA LYS A 83 -5.16 6.10 -12.93
C LYS A 83 -6.45 6.32 -12.14
N GLU A 84 -7.55 5.71 -12.60
CA GLU A 84 -8.86 5.77 -11.96
C GLU A 84 -8.82 5.11 -10.58
N GLY A 85 -8.13 3.97 -10.44
CA GLY A 85 -7.91 3.32 -9.14
C GLY A 85 -7.09 4.19 -8.19
N THR A 86 -6.00 4.79 -8.70
CA THR A 86 -5.18 5.73 -7.92
C THR A 86 -5.99 6.94 -7.45
N ASP A 87 -6.80 7.52 -8.33
CA ASP A 87 -7.65 8.68 -8.01
C ASP A 87 -8.79 8.30 -7.06
N PHE A 88 -9.32 7.06 -7.16
CA PHE A 88 -10.25 6.51 -6.19
C PHE A 88 -9.63 6.43 -4.80
N TYR A 89 -8.41 5.89 -4.67
CA TYR A 89 -7.73 5.82 -3.38
C TYR A 89 -7.42 7.21 -2.82
N LYS A 90 -6.93 8.15 -3.64
CA LYS A 90 -6.70 9.54 -3.21
C LYS A 90 -7.96 10.17 -2.63
N LYS A 91 -9.07 10.14 -3.36
CA LYS A 91 -10.36 10.68 -2.90
C LYS A 91 -10.92 9.93 -1.69
N SER A 92 -10.68 8.62 -1.61
CA SER A 92 -11.13 7.80 -0.48
C SER A 92 -10.34 8.13 0.79
N LEU A 93 -9.04 8.40 0.67
CA LEU A 93 -8.20 8.80 1.81
C LEU A 93 -8.43 10.23 2.28
N GLU A 94 -8.99 11.10 1.43
CA GLU A 94 -9.49 12.42 1.86
C GLU A 94 -10.70 12.29 2.81
N ASN A 95 -11.42 11.17 2.80
CA ASN A 95 -12.52 10.93 3.73
C ASN A 95 -11.97 10.55 5.12
N PRO A 96 -12.25 11.35 6.17
CA PRO A 96 -11.67 11.13 7.50
C PRO A 96 -12.09 9.80 8.13
N LYS A 97 -13.27 9.25 7.81
CA LYS A 97 -13.71 7.94 8.34
C LYS A 97 -12.89 6.80 7.76
N ILE A 98 -12.59 6.87 6.47
CA ILE A 98 -11.78 5.87 5.77
C ILE A 98 -10.33 6.00 6.22
N ALA A 99 -9.78 7.22 6.23
CA ALA A 99 -8.43 7.49 6.72
C ALA A 99 -8.23 7.02 8.17
N ALA A 100 -9.17 7.30 9.07
CA ALA A 100 -9.09 6.86 10.46
C ALA A 100 -9.14 5.33 10.59
N SER A 101 -10.01 4.68 9.81
CA SER A 101 -10.11 3.20 9.83
C SER A 101 -8.84 2.55 9.29
N MET A 102 -8.27 3.09 8.21
CA MET A 102 -7.01 2.63 7.65
C MET A 102 -5.84 2.87 8.62
N ALA A 103 -5.71 4.07 9.17
CA ALA A 103 -4.69 4.40 10.16
C ALA A 103 -4.78 3.50 11.39
N LYS A 104 -6.00 3.19 11.85
CA LYS A 104 -6.22 2.25 12.97
C LYS A 104 -5.79 0.83 12.62
N GLY A 105 -6.09 0.36 11.41
CA GLY A 105 -5.65 -0.96 10.93
C GLY A 105 -4.13 -1.06 10.79
N MET A 106 -3.48 0.02 10.35
CA MET A 106 -2.02 0.08 10.17
C MET A 106 -1.26 0.43 11.45
N LYS A 107 -1.94 0.81 12.54
CA LYS A 107 -1.30 1.36 13.74
C LYS A 107 -0.17 0.48 14.28
N THR A 108 -0.42 -0.82 14.45
CA THR A 108 0.55 -1.76 15.04
C THR A 108 1.80 -1.90 14.16
N GLU A 109 1.61 -2.13 12.86
CA GLU A 109 2.74 -2.26 11.93
C GLU A 109 3.48 -0.95 11.73
N ASN A 110 2.76 0.18 11.72
CA ASN A 110 3.38 1.51 11.62
C ASN A 110 4.19 1.84 12.88
N GLU A 111 3.69 1.50 14.08
CA GLU A 111 4.45 1.67 15.32
C GLU A 111 5.71 0.80 15.33
N LYS A 112 5.61 -0.44 14.87
CA LYS A 112 6.76 -1.34 14.74
C LYS A 112 7.79 -0.79 13.75
N LEU A 113 7.34 -0.36 12.56
CA LEU A 113 8.18 0.27 11.56
C LEU A 113 8.92 1.48 12.12
N LEU A 114 8.22 2.39 12.79
CA LEU A 114 8.84 3.57 13.41
C LEU A 114 9.87 3.19 14.48
N LYS A 115 9.59 2.19 15.32
CA LYS A 115 10.54 1.69 16.33
C LYS A 115 11.78 1.07 15.71
N ASP A 116 11.64 0.39 14.59
CA ASP A 116 12.77 -0.22 13.90
C ASP A 116 13.57 0.84 13.13
N LEU A 117 12.90 1.82 12.50
CA LEU A 117 13.55 2.99 11.89
C LEU A 117 14.34 3.81 12.93
N MET A 118 13.87 3.95 14.17
CA MET A 118 14.66 4.62 15.22
C MET A 118 16.01 3.96 15.51
N LYS A 119 16.20 2.68 15.16
CA LYS A 119 17.48 1.97 15.30
C LYS A 119 18.35 2.14 14.05
N ASP A 120 17.76 2.55 12.93
CA ASP A 120 18.45 2.74 11.67
C ASP A 120 19.36 3.98 11.72
N PRO A 121 20.61 3.92 11.22
CA PRO A 121 21.53 5.06 11.19
C PRO A 121 21.03 6.24 10.36
N GLU A 122 20.43 6.02 9.20
CA GLU A 122 19.99 7.08 8.29
C GLU A 122 18.79 7.82 8.87
N TYR A 123 17.82 7.07 9.41
CA TYR A 123 16.67 7.67 10.08
C TYR A 123 17.07 8.47 11.33
N ARG A 124 18.05 7.98 12.11
CA ARG A 124 18.60 8.74 13.23
C ARG A 124 19.32 10.01 12.79
N ALA A 125 20.03 9.99 11.66
CA ALA A 125 20.67 11.18 11.12
C ALA A 125 19.62 12.27 10.79
N MET A 126 18.54 11.89 10.10
CA MET A 126 17.41 12.78 9.83
C MET A 126 16.79 13.31 11.12
N MET A 127 16.62 12.46 12.15
CA MET A 127 16.08 12.91 13.44
C MET A 127 17.01 13.90 14.15
N ILE A 128 18.33 13.71 14.07
CA ILE A 128 19.31 14.65 14.63
C ILE A 128 19.26 16.00 13.90
N GLU A 129 19.04 16.00 12.59
CA GLU A 129 18.84 17.24 11.83
C GLU A 129 17.62 18.02 12.32
N ILE A 130 16.50 17.33 12.56
CA ILE A 130 15.29 17.94 13.16
C ILE A 130 15.61 18.53 14.54
N LEU A 131 16.34 17.81 15.39
CA LEU A 131 16.74 18.31 16.71
C LEU A 131 17.67 19.54 16.66
N LYS A 132 18.37 19.76 15.54
CA LYS A 132 19.23 20.92 15.33
C LYS A 132 18.47 22.14 14.83
N GLU A 133 17.18 22.03 14.54
CA GLU A 133 16.38 23.18 14.11
C GLU A 133 16.36 24.28 15.19
N PRO A 134 16.33 25.58 14.81
CA PRO A 134 16.40 26.69 15.75
C PRO A 134 15.32 26.66 16.85
N GLU A 135 14.12 26.16 16.54
CA GLU A 135 13.03 26.03 17.51
C GLU A 135 13.39 25.00 18.59
N MET A 136 13.90 23.84 18.20
CA MET A 136 14.35 22.80 19.12
C MET A 136 15.55 23.26 19.95
N GLN A 137 16.48 23.99 19.33
CA GLN A 137 17.61 24.57 20.06
C GLN A 137 17.16 25.58 21.11
N LYS A 138 16.11 26.37 20.83
CA LYS A 138 15.56 27.34 21.79
C LYS A 138 14.95 26.63 22.99
N GLU A 139 14.11 25.62 22.76
CA GLU A 139 13.54 24.80 23.84
C GLU A 139 14.64 24.13 24.67
N MET A 140 15.69 23.60 24.02
CA MET A 140 16.84 23.05 24.72
C MET A 140 17.60 24.12 25.54
N ALA A 141 17.78 25.33 24.99
CA ALA A 141 18.43 26.43 25.69
C ALA A 141 17.62 26.89 26.92
N ASP A 142 16.30 26.88 26.83
CA ASP A 142 15.42 27.24 27.94
C ASP A 142 15.39 26.13 29.00
N ALA A 143 15.46 24.85 28.60
CA ALA A 143 15.67 23.73 29.51
C ALA A 143 17.02 23.84 30.27
N LEU A 144 18.10 24.26 29.60
CA LEU A 144 19.40 24.51 30.24
C LEU A 144 19.37 25.71 31.22
N LYS A 145 18.44 26.66 31.03
CA LYS A 145 18.24 27.76 31.97
C LYS A 145 17.32 27.41 33.14
N SER A 146 16.74 26.22 33.15
CA SER A 146 15.85 25.76 34.21
C SER A 146 16.54 25.76 35.57
N LYS A 147 15.75 25.91 36.64
CA LYS A 147 16.26 25.93 38.02
C LYS A 147 17.03 24.64 38.36
N ASP A 148 16.53 23.51 37.90
CA ASP A 148 17.14 22.20 38.18
C ASP A 148 18.51 22.07 37.50
N PHE A 149 18.61 22.49 36.24
CA PHE A 149 19.90 22.50 35.55
C PHE A 149 20.88 23.51 36.15
N ARG A 150 20.40 24.68 36.62
CA ARG A 150 21.25 25.66 37.33
C ARG A 150 21.83 25.10 38.63
N LEU A 151 21.06 24.33 39.40
CA LEU A 151 21.57 23.68 40.61
C LEU A 151 22.66 22.66 40.28
N HIS A 152 22.45 21.85 39.24
CA HIS A 152 23.47 20.92 38.77
C HIS A 152 24.72 21.67 38.28
N LEU A 153 24.54 22.74 37.50
CA LEU A 153 25.63 23.59 37.01
C LEU A 153 26.41 24.23 38.16
N GLN A 154 25.73 24.69 39.21
CA GLN A 154 26.37 25.24 40.40
C GLN A 154 27.22 24.19 41.13
N SER A 155 26.76 22.94 41.23
CA SER A 155 27.54 21.83 41.79
C SER A 155 28.79 21.57 40.97
N VAL A 156 28.64 21.45 39.64
CA VAL A 156 29.76 21.20 38.72
C VAL A 156 30.79 22.33 38.78
N ILE A 157 30.35 23.60 38.88
CA ILE A 157 31.24 24.75 39.05
C ILE A 157 31.97 24.67 40.40
N ALA A 158 31.24 24.38 41.49
CA ALA A 158 31.85 24.26 42.82
C ALA A 158 32.90 23.14 42.87
N GLU A 159 32.61 21.98 42.30
CA GLU A 159 33.54 20.86 42.17
C GLU A 159 34.75 21.23 41.31
N SER A 160 34.52 21.91 40.18
CA SER A 160 35.59 22.39 39.29
C SER A 160 36.52 23.37 40.00
N MET A 161 35.98 24.31 40.80
CA MET A 161 36.78 25.23 41.61
C MET A 161 37.57 24.53 42.71
N GLN A 162 37.08 23.38 43.19
CA GLN A 162 37.77 22.58 44.19
C GLN A 162 38.91 21.75 43.60
N SER A 163 38.94 21.58 42.28
CA SER A 163 39.99 20.85 41.57
C SER A 163 41.38 21.42 41.85
N PRO A 164 42.39 20.58 42.16
CA PRO A 164 43.77 21.02 42.35
C PRO A 164 44.32 21.83 41.18
N LEU A 165 43.96 21.46 39.95
CA LEU A 165 44.36 22.19 38.74
C LEU A 165 43.80 23.61 38.72
N PHE A 166 42.50 23.76 39.02
CA PHE A 166 41.86 25.07 39.04
C PHE A 166 42.42 25.95 40.16
N LYS A 167 42.63 25.39 41.35
CA LYS A 167 43.26 26.10 42.48
C LYS A 167 44.68 26.57 42.14
N ALA A 168 45.47 25.74 41.47
CA ALA A 168 46.83 26.10 41.07
C ALA A 168 46.85 27.24 40.04
N GLU A 169 46.00 27.18 39.01
CA GLU A 169 45.86 28.27 38.03
C GLU A 169 45.33 29.55 38.68
N MET A 170 44.37 29.44 39.59
CA MET A 170 43.85 30.59 40.33
C MET A 170 44.93 31.23 41.23
N GLN A 171 45.75 30.43 41.91
CA GLN A 171 46.89 30.93 42.68
C GLN A 171 47.91 31.65 41.79
N LYS A 172 48.22 31.08 40.62
CA LYS A 172 49.13 31.69 39.65
C LYS A 172 48.60 33.04 39.14
N LEU A 173 47.30 33.12 38.80
CA LEU A 173 46.63 34.35 38.41
C LEU A 173 46.66 35.41 39.51
N LEU A 174 46.42 35.02 40.76
CA LEU A 174 46.49 35.95 41.91
C LEU A 174 47.91 36.49 42.13
N LEU A 175 48.94 35.64 41.97
CA LEU A 175 50.33 36.07 42.05
C LEU A 175 50.70 37.04 40.92
N GLN A 176 50.27 36.76 39.68
CA GLN A 176 50.47 37.66 38.54
C GLN A 176 49.78 39.02 38.76
N ALA A 177 48.53 39.02 39.22
CA ALA A 177 47.81 40.26 39.53
C ALA A 177 48.51 41.08 40.64
N ALA A 178 49.04 40.42 41.66
CA ALA A 178 49.81 41.09 42.72
C ALA A 178 51.14 41.66 42.21
N GLU A 179 51.84 40.95 41.33
CA GLU A 179 53.05 41.46 40.66
C GLU A 179 52.76 42.65 39.74
N GLU A 180 51.63 42.63 39.02
CA GLU A 180 51.20 43.75 38.19
C GLU A 180 50.83 44.97 39.04
N ALA A 181 50.03 44.79 40.10
CA ALA A 181 49.66 45.89 41.00
C ALA A 181 50.89 46.55 41.64
N THR A 182 51.89 45.76 42.06
CA THR A 182 53.14 46.28 42.64
C THR A 182 54.06 46.94 41.60
N LYS A 183 54.03 46.52 40.33
CA LYS A 183 54.71 47.21 39.23
C LYS A 183 54.00 48.53 38.87
N SER A 184 52.67 48.57 38.91
CA SER A 184 51.88 49.78 38.69
C SER A 184 52.12 50.84 39.77
N GLU A 185 52.21 50.44 41.05
CA GLU A 185 52.54 51.35 42.16
C GLU A 185 53.97 51.92 42.07
N LYS A 186 54.94 51.14 41.58
CA LYS A 186 56.32 51.62 41.37
C LYS A 186 56.44 52.63 40.23
N ASN A 187 55.63 52.49 39.17
CA ASN A 187 55.59 53.47 38.07
C ASN A 187 54.80 54.75 38.42
N ALA A 188 53.84 54.69 39.35
CA ALA A 188 53.13 55.88 39.85
C ALA A 188 54.02 56.75 40.75
N LYS A 189 54.91 56.15 41.57
CA LYS A 189 55.85 56.89 42.42
C LYS A 189 57.06 57.48 41.70
N SER A 190 57.33 57.12 40.44
CA SER A 190 58.40 57.72 39.63
C SER A 190 57.96 58.91 38.78
N GLY A 191 56.66 59.27 38.79
CA GLY A 191 56.11 60.39 38.01
C GLY A 191 55.91 61.71 38.78
N GLU A 192 56.03 61.69 40.11
CA GLU A 192 55.82 62.86 40.99
C GLU A 192 57.15 63.47 41.51
N GLY A 193 58.26 63.14 40.84
CA GLY A 193 59.60 63.61 41.18
C GLY A 193 60.43 63.92 39.93
N SER A 194 59.98 64.88 39.14
CA SER A 194 60.78 65.66 38.19
C SER A 194 60.12 67.01 37.94
#